data_AF-A0A965NNX6-F1
#
_entry.id   AF-A0A965NNX6-F1
#
_cell.length_a   1.000
_cell.length_b   1.000
_cell.length_c   1.000
_cell.angle_alpha   90.00
_cell.angle_beta   90.00
_cell.angle_gamma   90.00
#
_symmetry.space_group_name_H-M   'P 1'
#
loop_
_entity.id
_entity.type
_entity.pdbx_description
1 polymer ?
#
loop_
_entity_poly.entity_id
_entity_poly.type
_entity_poly.pdbx_seq_one_letter_code
_entity_poly.pdbx_strand_id
1 'polypeptide(L)'
;MNTLIRQARAGFTLLEVMVSTAIMVIIVLTVVTIASDTLRVYDRAVADLSTQSESRGVLDAMENDFSTAMLRSDGRCWMEIVVPGSTDVTGVPAAVGNLQPVDHPIVMLFGAPADRPRWTPGTGRSALRGDVCAISYRIGQRSPFDSPGDKIQQVYGVYRTIVDSENTFIDALPLILNSNIDTPKSPWDYWSGSRRFANYSKTPTPDYETRALINASNISPTPCWTMDENNFIASNVVAMNLVFWATSPLPAMPAGSALRDPCSRQPQVLRPVILASKSDDKSALPASKGGYLAIFSSKEGNTDQQTAPLRYAPASIIEPNPTPNGTWPKVQPFDYYTSRLRVYSDRMYPDNLPLKPTSATWLPYLPYSLKAVEVSVTVLTPEGSKELRGLQMMADNPKVAEASYKRIVYMYGRNYTRYIRVLSNGG
;
A
#
# COMPACT_ATOMS: atom_id res chain seq x y z
N MET A 1 80.50 -29.19 45.59
CA MET A 1 79.17 -29.49 46.15
C MET A 1 78.17 -28.51 45.54
N ASN A 2 77.43 -28.93 44.52
CA ASN A 2 76.34 -28.15 43.92
C ASN A 2 75.03 -28.87 44.23
N THR A 3 74.31 -28.41 45.25
CA THR A 3 72.94 -28.84 45.54
C THR A 3 72.00 -28.09 44.60
N LEU A 4 71.59 -28.76 43.52
CA LEU A 4 70.50 -28.32 42.66
C LEU A 4 69.21 -28.28 43.48
N ILE A 5 68.75 -27.08 43.84
CA ILE A 5 67.41 -26.85 44.36
C ILE A 5 66.44 -27.17 43.22
N ARG A 6 65.87 -28.38 43.22
CA ARG A 6 64.69 -28.68 42.39
C ARG A 6 63.56 -27.78 42.87
N GLN A 7 63.12 -26.84 42.04
CA GLN A 7 61.82 -26.20 42.20
C GLN A 7 60.76 -27.31 42.23
N ALA A 8 60.12 -27.50 43.38
CA ALA A 8 58.95 -28.35 43.48
C ALA A 8 57.89 -27.78 42.53
N ARG A 9 57.52 -28.54 41.50
CA ARG A 9 56.35 -28.21 40.68
C ARG A 9 55.13 -28.31 41.59
N ALA A 10 54.64 -27.17 42.07
CA ALA A 10 53.40 -27.10 42.83
C ALA A 10 52.25 -27.44 41.88
N GLY A 11 51.64 -28.61 42.08
CA GLY A 11 50.38 -28.97 41.44
C GLY A 11 49.21 -28.34 42.18
N PHE A 12 48.10 -28.08 41.48
CA PHE A 12 46.86 -27.61 42.10
C PHE A 12 46.23 -28.70 42.98
N THR A 13 45.66 -28.29 44.10
CA THR A 13 44.86 -29.17 44.95
C THR A 13 43.51 -29.47 44.29
N LEU A 14 42.91 -30.62 44.60
CA LEU A 14 41.62 -31.01 44.03
C LEU A 14 40.52 -29.99 44.35
N LEU A 15 40.56 -29.37 45.53
CA LEU A 15 39.63 -28.32 45.93
C LEU A 15 39.81 -27.04 45.10
N GLU A 16 41.05 -26.60 44.82
CA GLU A 16 41.30 -25.44 43.95
C GLU A 16 40.78 -25.68 42.52
N VAL A 17 40.95 -26.89 41.98
CA VAL A 17 40.43 -27.26 40.66
C VAL A 17 38.90 -27.28 40.65
N MET A 18 38.26 -27.80 41.71
CA MET A 18 36.81 -27.81 41.81
C MET A 18 36.22 -26.40 41.94
N VAL A 19 36.84 -25.53 42.74
CA VAL A 19 36.38 -24.13 42.90
C VAL A 19 36.61 -23.34 41.61
N SER A 20 37.77 -23.51 40.96
CA SER A 20 38.08 -22.84 39.70
C SER A 20 37.12 -23.25 38.58
N THR A 21 36.84 -24.55 38.45
CA THR A 21 35.87 -25.03 37.45
C THR A 21 34.44 -24.59 37.76
N ALA A 22 34.03 -24.55 39.03
CA ALA A 22 32.72 -24.02 39.43
C ALA A 22 32.56 -22.54 39.06
N ILE A 23 33.57 -21.70 39.36
CA ILE A 23 33.56 -20.27 38.99
C ILE A 23 33.57 -20.11 37.47
N MET A 24 34.39 -20.90 36.76
CA MET A 24 34.44 -20.88 35.30
C MET A 24 33.07 -21.18 34.67
N VAL A 25 32.36 -22.21 35.16
CA VAL A 25 31.02 -22.54 34.65
C VAL A 25 30.04 -21.39 34.86
N ILE A 26 30.05 -20.74 36.03
CA ILE A 26 29.19 -19.59 36.32
C ILE A 26 29.51 -18.42 35.37
N ILE A 27 30.80 -18.10 35.17
CA ILE A 27 31.22 -17.02 34.27
C ILE A 27 30.84 -17.34 32.82
N VAL A 28 31.08 -18.56 32.36
CA VAL A 28 30.73 -18.95 30.99
C VAL A 28 29.22 -18.85 30.77
N LEU A 29 28.41 -19.32 31.72
CA LEU A 29 26.94 -19.28 31.60
C LEU A 29 26.40 -17.84 31.56
N THR A 30 26.97 -16.96 32.40
CA THR A 30 26.62 -15.52 32.40
C THR A 30 27.08 -14.81 31.12
N VAL A 31 28.27 -15.11 30.61
CA VAL A 31 28.76 -14.53 29.34
C VAL A 31 27.91 -15.01 28.15
N VAL A 32 27.57 -16.31 28.09
CA VAL A 32 26.75 -16.86 26.99
C VAL A 32 25.34 -16.28 27.00
N THR A 33 24.75 -16.06 28.17
CA THR A 33 23.42 -15.44 28.27
C THR A 33 23.44 -13.98 27.81
N ILE A 34 24.40 -13.17 28.28
CA ILE A 34 24.56 -11.77 27.83
C ILE A 34 24.84 -11.72 26.32
N ALA A 35 25.71 -12.59 25.80
CA ALA A 35 25.99 -12.65 24.37
C ALA A 35 24.74 -13.00 23.55
N SER A 36 23.96 -13.98 24.01
CA SER A 36 22.71 -14.39 23.35
C SER A 36 21.68 -13.26 23.33
N ASP A 37 21.52 -12.54 24.43
CA ASP A 37 20.60 -11.40 24.51
C ASP A 37 21.06 -10.25 23.60
N THR A 38 22.37 -9.98 23.57
CA THR A 38 22.96 -8.96 22.69
C THR A 38 22.73 -9.29 21.21
N LEU A 39 22.93 -10.56 20.81
CA LEU A 39 22.68 -11.02 19.45
C LEU A 39 21.20 -10.90 19.06
N ARG A 40 20.27 -11.27 19.96
CA ARG A 40 18.82 -11.11 19.70
C ARG A 40 18.42 -9.65 19.52
N VAL A 41 18.97 -8.75 20.33
CA VAL A 41 18.73 -7.30 20.18
C VAL A 41 19.31 -6.78 18.87
N TYR A 42 20.50 -7.23 18.50
CA TYR A 42 21.13 -6.89 17.23
C TYR A 42 20.28 -7.35 16.02
N ASP A 43 19.86 -8.61 16.00
CA ASP A 43 19.03 -9.15 14.92
C ASP A 43 17.71 -8.40 14.78
N ARG A 44 17.09 -8.04 15.91
CA ARG A 44 15.87 -7.23 15.92
C ARG A 44 16.12 -5.82 15.38
N ALA A 45 17.22 -5.17 15.77
CA ALA A 45 17.56 -3.84 15.29
C ALA A 45 17.84 -3.83 13.77
N VAL A 46 18.54 -4.84 13.27
CA VAL A 46 18.78 -5.03 11.83
C VAL A 46 17.47 -5.28 11.09
N ALA A 47 16.58 -6.10 11.64
CA ALA A 47 15.26 -6.33 11.07
C ALA A 47 14.42 -5.05 11.00
N ASP A 48 14.42 -4.24 12.05
CA ASP A 48 13.69 -2.98 12.08
C ASP A 48 14.28 -1.99 11.05
N LEU A 49 15.60 -1.87 10.94
CA LEU A 49 16.26 -1.03 9.92
C LEU A 49 15.94 -1.49 8.50
N SER A 50 15.91 -2.80 8.24
CA SER A 50 15.54 -3.37 6.95
C SER A 50 14.09 -3.03 6.58
N THR A 51 13.13 -3.23 7.50
CA THR A 51 11.73 -2.86 7.24
C THR A 51 11.55 -1.36 7.04
N GLN A 52 12.31 -0.55 7.77
CA GLN A 52 12.29 0.90 7.62
C GLN A 52 12.83 1.31 6.25
N SER A 53 13.94 0.72 5.79
CA SER A 53 14.51 0.96 4.46
C SER A 53 13.51 0.68 3.34
N GLU A 54 12.87 -0.50 3.37
CA GLU A 54 11.84 -0.89 2.40
C GLU A 54 10.65 0.06 2.42
N SER A 55 10.17 0.43 3.61
CA SER A 55 9.07 1.37 3.75
C SER A 55 9.40 2.77 3.21
N ARG A 56 10.63 3.24 3.40
CA ARG A 56 11.09 4.54 2.89
C ARG A 56 11.10 4.56 1.37
N GLY A 57 11.51 3.46 0.71
CA GLY A 57 11.44 3.36 -0.75
C GLY A 57 10.04 3.62 -1.29
N VAL A 58 9.01 2.99 -0.69
CA VAL A 58 7.61 3.20 -1.09
C VAL A 58 7.13 4.61 -0.77
N LEU A 59 7.36 5.07 0.47
CA LEU A 59 6.84 6.35 0.95
C LEU A 59 7.50 7.54 0.23
N ASP A 60 8.80 7.48 -0.04
CA ASP A 60 9.56 8.51 -0.78
C ASP A 60 9.08 8.57 -2.25
N ALA A 61 8.86 7.42 -2.89
CA ALA A 61 8.33 7.37 -4.25
C ALA A 61 6.91 7.94 -4.32
N MET A 62 6.00 7.50 -3.44
CA MET A 62 4.62 8.02 -3.41
C MET A 62 4.58 9.51 -3.07
N GLU A 63 5.46 10.02 -2.20
CA GLU A 63 5.56 11.44 -1.93
C GLU A 63 5.94 12.26 -3.16
N ASN A 64 6.97 11.83 -3.91
CA ASN A 64 7.38 12.49 -5.16
C ASN A 64 6.22 12.54 -6.17
N ASP A 65 5.47 11.45 -6.29
CA ASP A 65 4.40 11.33 -7.28
C ASP A 65 3.14 12.10 -6.88
N PHE A 66 2.71 12.01 -5.63
CA PHE A 66 1.55 12.76 -5.13
C PHE A 66 1.82 14.26 -5.01
N SER A 67 3.06 14.67 -4.70
CA SER A 67 3.41 16.09 -4.67
C SER A 67 3.38 16.74 -6.05
N THR A 68 3.51 15.95 -7.12
CA THR A 68 3.44 16.42 -8.51
C THR A 68 2.15 16.00 -9.23
N ALA A 69 1.18 15.44 -8.51
CA ALA A 69 -0.07 14.97 -9.09
C ALA A 69 -0.89 16.12 -9.69
N MET A 70 -1.40 15.91 -10.89
CA MET A 70 -2.25 16.86 -11.59
C MET A 70 -3.73 16.60 -11.28
N LEU A 71 -4.44 17.61 -10.79
CA LEU A 71 -5.90 17.61 -10.70
C LEU A 71 -6.40 18.93 -11.30
N ARG A 72 -6.91 18.91 -12.53
CA ARG A 72 -7.34 20.14 -13.23
C ARG A 72 -8.83 20.43 -13.02
N SER A 73 -9.21 21.70 -13.04
CA SER A 73 -10.59 22.20 -12.89
C SER A 73 -11.45 22.02 -14.15
N ASP A 74 -11.20 21.00 -14.96
CA ASP A 74 -11.88 20.75 -16.23
C ASP A 74 -13.03 19.74 -16.13
N GLY A 75 -13.37 19.33 -14.90
CA GLY A 75 -14.47 18.41 -14.63
C GLY A 75 -14.18 16.95 -15.02
N ARG A 76 -12.92 16.58 -15.28
CA ARG A 76 -12.49 15.24 -15.68
C ARG A 76 -11.83 14.47 -14.53
N CYS A 77 -11.79 13.13 -14.66
CA CYS A 77 -11.19 12.25 -13.67
C CYS A 77 -9.68 12.20 -13.89
N TRP A 78 -8.91 12.61 -12.88
CA TRP A 78 -7.44 12.72 -12.98
C TRP A 78 -6.71 11.72 -12.09
N MET A 79 -7.40 11.17 -11.09
CA MET A 79 -6.87 10.11 -10.24
C MET A 79 -7.98 9.13 -9.95
N GLU A 80 -7.60 7.86 -9.84
CA GLU A 80 -8.52 6.80 -9.58
C GLU A 80 -7.88 5.70 -8.73
N ILE A 81 -8.67 5.17 -7.81
CA ILE A 81 -8.30 4.07 -6.96
C ILE A 81 -9.29 2.94 -7.22
N VAL A 82 -8.77 1.74 -7.43
CA VAL A 82 -9.58 0.54 -7.63
C VAL A 82 -9.09 -0.53 -6.68
N VAL A 83 -10.03 -1.14 -5.97
CA VAL A 83 -9.75 -2.24 -5.04
C VAL A 83 -9.77 -3.55 -5.82
N PRO A 84 -8.75 -4.42 -5.67
CA PRO A 84 -8.73 -5.71 -6.35
C PRO A 84 -9.95 -6.58 -6.02
N GLY A 85 -10.49 -7.28 -7.01
CA GLY A 85 -11.75 -8.02 -6.89
C GLY A 85 -13.01 -7.17 -6.84
N SER A 86 -12.93 -5.86 -7.07
CA SER A 86 -14.10 -4.98 -7.18
C SER A 86 -15.07 -5.45 -8.26
N THR A 87 -16.37 -5.44 -7.94
CA THR A 87 -17.47 -5.73 -8.88
C THR A 87 -17.93 -4.51 -9.67
N ASP A 88 -17.48 -3.31 -9.29
CA ASP A 88 -17.92 -2.04 -9.87
C ASP A 88 -17.15 -1.67 -11.14
N VAL A 89 -16.10 -2.41 -11.45
CA VAL A 89 -15.21 -2.18 -12.57
C VAL A 89 -14.92 -3.50 -13.26
N THR A 90 -15.08 -3.53 -14.58
CA THR A 90 -14.81 -4.74 -15.37
C THR A 90 -13.31 -4.93 -15.58
N GLY A 91 -12.84 -6.18 -15.47
CA GLY A 91 -11.45 -6.55 -15.76
C GLY A 91 -10.46 -6.26 -14.62
N VAL A 92 -10.97 -6.00 -13.41
CA VAL A 92 -10.11 -5.79 -12.22
C VAL A 92 -9.43 -7.11 -11.83
N PRO A 93 -8.11 -7.09 -11.53
CA PRO A 93 -7.42 -8.26 -11.00
C PRO A 93 -8.02 -8.72 -9.67
N ALA A 94 -7.96 -10.02 -9.41
CA ALA A 94 -8.33 -10.59 -8.12
C ALA A 94 -7.39 -10.10 -6.99
N ALA A 95 -7.73 -10.42 -5.74
CA ALA A 95 -6.82 -10.20 -4.62
C ALA A 95 -5.53 -11.04 -4.77
N VAL A 96 -4.40 -10.48 -4.34
CA VAL A 96 -3.09 -11.12 -4.48
C VAL A 96 -2.79 -12.00 -3.24
N GLY A 97 -2.68 -13.31 -3.43
CA GLY A 97 -2.28 -14.23 -2.37
C GLY A 97 -3.20 -14.17 -1.14
N ASN A 98 -2.61 -14.01 0.05
CA ASN A 98 -3.31 -13.84 1.32
C ASN A 98 -3.78 -12.40 1.60
N LEU A 99 -3.46 -11.44 0.74
CA LEU A 99 -3.81 -10.04 0.97
C LEU A 99 -5.31 -9.84 0.85
N GLN A 100 -5.87 -9.11 1.82
CA GLN A 100 -7.25 -8.65 1.71
C GLN A 100 -7.35 -7.57 0.64
N PRO A 101 -8.43 -7.51 -0.15
CA PRO A 101 -8.64 -6.49 -1.19
C PRO A 101 -8.28 -5.07 -0.75
N VAL A 102 -8.69 -4.70 0.47
CA VAL A 102 -8.49 -3.35 1.01
C VAL A 102 -7.06 -3.02 1.42
N ASP A 103 -6.21 -4.02 1.60
CA ASP A 103 -4.80 -3.84 1.96
C ASP A 103 -3.91 -3.64 0.73
N HIS A 104 -4.44 -3.71 -0.49
CA HIS A 104 -3.65 -3.52 -1.70
C HIS A 104 -4.42 -2.82 -2.84
N PRO A 105 -4.94 -1.60 -2.59
CA PRO A 105 -5.59 -0.82 -3.61
C PRO A 105 -4.64 -0.51 -4.77
N ILE A 106 -5.18 -0.46 -5.97
CA ILE A 106 -4.48 -0.02 -7.18
C ILE A 106 -4.72 1.47 -7.30
N VAL A 107 -3.64 2.25 -7.26
CA VAL A 107 -3.69 3.71 -7.36
C VAL A 107 -3.22 4.11 -8.74
N MET A 108 -3.98 4.94 -9.43
CA MET A 108 -3.68 5.44 -10.77
C MET A 108 -3.81 6.95 -10.78
N LEU A 109 -2.78 7.67 -11.22
CA LEU A 109 -2.77 9.12 -11.26
C LEU A 109 -1.92 9.65 -12.41
N PHE A 110 -2.05 10.94 -12.71
CA PHE A 110 -1.16 11.67 -13.61
C PHE A 110 -0.32 12.65 -12.80
N GLY A 111 0.98 12.71 -13.05
CA GLY A 111 1.89 13.59 -12.33
C GLY A 111 3.16 13.88 -13.12
N ALA A 112 4.08 14.64 -12.55
CA ALA A 112 5.34 15.02 -13.19
C ALA A 112 6.53 14.62 -12.31
N PRO A 113 6.77 13.32 -12.10
CA PRO A 113 7.76 12.85 -11.14
C PRO A 113 9.18 13.16 -11.62
N ALA A 114 10.07 13.47 -10.69
CA ALA A 114 11.41 13.97 -11.02
C ALA A 114 12.29 12.94 -11.74
N ASP A 115 12.03 11.65 -11.48
CA ASP A 115 12.75 10.48 -11.99
C ASP A 115 12.14 9.88 -13.26
N ARG A 116 11.17 10.57 -13.88
CA ARG A 116 10.58 10.11 -15.14
C ARG A 116 11.61 9.90 -16.26
N PRO A 117 11.32 9.02 -17.23
CA PRO A 117 12.12 8.92 -18.44
C PRO A 117 12.23 10.25 -19.17
N ARG A 118 13.46 10.65 -19.56
CA ARG A 118 13.72 11.92 -20.27
C ARG A 118 14.14 11.74 -21.73
N TRP A 119 14.44 10.51 -22.14
CA TRP A 119 15.02 10.20 -23.44
C TRP A 119 14.29 9.03 -24.08
N THR A 120 14.14 9.05 -25.41
CA THR A 120 13.60 7.91 -26.15
C THR A 120 14.44 6.64 -25.96
N PRO A 121 13.83 5.44 -25.98
CA PRO A 121 14.57 4.18 -25.96
C PRO A 121 15.34 3.99 -27.29
N GLY A 122 16.41 3.19 -27.25
CA GLY A 122 17.16 2.80 -28.46
C GLY A 122 18.38 3.66 -28.82
N THR A 123 18.88 3.48 -30.03
CA THR A 123 20.00 4.24 -30.62
C THR A 123 19.49 5.56 -31.22
N GLY A 124 20.20 6.67 -30.97
CA GLY A 124 19.74 8.01 -31.40
C GLY A 124 18.76 8.67 -30.42
N ARG A 125 19.09 8.64 -29.12
CA ARG A 125 18.27 9.21 -28.03
C ARG A 125 17.90 10.67 -28.32
N SER A 126 16.60 10.95 -28.32
CA SER A 126 16.04 12.30 -28.37
C SER A 126 15.31 12.60 -27.06
N ALA A 127 15.25 13.88 -26.69
CA ALA A 127 14.56 14.29 -25.47
C ALA A 127 13.05 14.09 -25.65
N LEU A 128 12.43 13.41 -24.68
CA LEU A 128 10.98 13.22 -24.63
C LEU A 128 10.29 14.56 -24.38
N ARG A 129 9.19 14.80 -25.10
CA ARG A 129 8.41 16.04 -24.95
C ARG A 129 7.41 15.91 -23.80
N GLY A 130 7.11 17.05 -23.18
CA GLY A 130 6.15 17.13 -22.08
C GLY A 130 6.74 16.69 -20.73
N ASP A 131 5.88 16.73 -19.72
CA ASP A 131 6.25 16.51 -18.33
C ASP A 131 5.30 15.58 -17.56
N VAL A 132 4.05 15.51 -18.01
CA VAL A 132 3.01 14.68 -17.41
C VAL A 132 3.19 13.22 -17.82
N CYS A 133 3.30 12.35 -16.82
CA CYS A 133 3.39 10.91 -16.93
C CYS A 133 2.16 10.24 -16.29
N ALA A 134 1.72 9.12 -16.85
CA ALA A 134 0.79 8.23 -16.17
C ALA A 134 1.56 7.38 -15.14
N ILE A 135 1.04 7.35 -13.91
CA ILE A 135 1.64 6.62 -12.79
C ILE A 135 0.64 5.63 -12.20
N SER A 136 1.11 4.43 -11.88
CA SER A 136 0.31 3.42 -11.17
C SER A 136 1.09 2.75 -10.04
N TYR A 137 0.43 2.50 -8.92
CA TYR A 137 0.95 1.73 -7.78
C TYR A 137 0.07 0.53 -7.48
N ARG A 138 0.71 -0.60 -7.18
CA ARG A 138 0.02 -1.85 -6.84
C ARG A 138 0.94 -2.81 -6.09
N ILE A 139 0.38 -3.65 -5.22
CA ILE A 139 1.10 -4.81 -4.66
C ILE A 139 0.93 -6.04 -5.57
N GLY A 140 2.03 -6.76 -5.79
CA GLY A 140 2.08 -8.07 -6.45
C GLY A 140 2.79 -9.12 -5.60
N GLN A 141 2.62 -10.40 -5.91
CA GLN A 141 3.34 -11.51 -5.26
C GLN A 141 4.17 -12.24 -6.31
N ARG A 142 5.44 -11.85 -6.46
CA ARG A 142 6.34 -12.37 -7.51
C ARG A 142 7.79 -12.32 -7.06
N SER A 143 8.68 -13.00 -7.77
CA SER A 143 10.11 -12.80 -7.58
C SER A 143 10.52 -11.43 -8.12
N PRO A 144 11.46 -10.72 -7.47
CA PRO A 144 12.02 -9.48 -8.00
C PRO A 144 13.08 -9.73 -9.09
N PHE A 145 13.42 -11.00 -9.37
CA PHE A 145 14.46 -11.39 -10.33
C PHE A 145 13.95 -12.23 -11.49
N ASP A 146 12.77 -12.83 -11.35
CA ASP A 146 12.20 -13.73 -12.35
C ASP A 146 10.67 -13.60 -12.40
N SER A 147 10.10 -13.89 -13.57
CA SER A 147 8.67 -13.72 -13.84
C SER A 147 7.98 -15.07 -14.12
N PRO A 148 7.15 -15.62 -13.21
CA PRO A 148 6.85 -15.16 -11.84
C PRO A 148 7.90 -15.58 -10.79
N GLY A 149 8.94 -16.32 -11.20
CA GLY A 149 9.96 -16.91 -10.33
C GLY A 149 9.45 -18.09 -9.50
N ASP A 150 10.39 -18.81 -8.89
CA ASP A 150 10.07 -19.94 -8.02
C ASP A 150 9.28 -19.47 -6.79
N LYS A 151 8.35 -20.30 -6.28
CA LYS A 151 7.47 -19.93 -5.15
C LYS A 151 8.24 -19.46 -3.91
N ILE A 152 9.42 -20.01 -3.65
CA ILE A 152 10.29 -19.59 -2.53
C ILE A 152 10.90 -18.18 -2.74
N GLN A 153 11.02 -17.73 -3.98
CA GLN A 153 11.53 -16.40 -4.34
C GLN A 153 10.42 -15.36 -4.39
N GLN A 154 9.15 -15.77 -4.50
CA GLN A 154 8.01 -14.87 -4.56
C GLN A 154 7.84 -14.12 -3.24
N VAL A 155 7.84 -12.78 -3.33
CA VAL A 155 7.61 -11.87 -2.21
C VAL A 155 6.43 -10.97 -2.52
N TYR A 156 5.73 -10.51 -1.49
CA TYR A 156 4.81 -9.39 -1.66
C TYR A 156 5.62 -8.12 -1.89
N GLY A 157 5.51 -7.55 -3.09
CA GLY A 157 6.26 -6.37 -3.51
C GLY A 157 5.36 -5.23 -3.94
N VAL A 158 5.75 -4.00 -3.65
CA VAL A 158 5.12 -2.81 -4.22
C VAL A 158 5.78 -2.51 -5.56
N TYR A 159 4.95 -2.36 -6.59
CA TYR A 159 5.35 -1.96 -7.91
C TYR A 159 4.83 -0.56 -8.21
N ARG A 160 5.70 0.26 -8.77
CA ARG A 160 5.41 1.60 -9.29
C ARG A 160 5.74 1.61 -10.76
N THR A 161 4.78 2.07 -11.55
CA THR A 161 4.90 2.09 -13.00
C THR A 161 4.74 3.49 -13.51
N ILE A 162 5.69 3.97 -14.30
CA ILE A 162 5.69 5.30 -14.90
C ILE A 162 5.75 5.16 -16.41
N VAL A 163 4.73 5.66 -17.10
CA VAL A 163 4.75 5.80 -18.56
C VAL A 163 5.49 7.09 -18.93
N ASP A 164 6.30 7.04 -19.98
CA ASP A 164 6.93 8.23 -20.53
C ASP A 164 5.90 9.30 -20.92
N SER A 165 6.33 10.56 -20.88
CA SER A 165 5.43 11.70 -21.07
C SER A 165 4.83 11.77 -22.47
N GLU A 166 5.55 11.27 -23.48
CA GLU A 166 5.10 11.28 -24.87
C GLU A 166 4.00 10.24 -25.11
N ASN A 167 4.19 8.98 -24.70
CA ASN A 167 3.13 7.97 -24.77
C ASN A 167 1.94 8.32 -23.87
N THR A 168 2.19 8.93 -22.69
CA THR A 168 1.11 9.46 -21.84
C THR A 168 0.30 10.51 -22.59
N PHE A 169 0.97 11.44 -23.28
CA PHE A 169 0.32 12.51 -24.04
C PHE A 169 -0.45 11.98 -25.25
N ILE A 170 0.08 10.98 -25.96
CA ILE A 170 -0.55 10.43 -27.18
C ILE A 170 -1.74 9.54 -26.83
N ASP A 171 -1.63 8.67 -25.82
CA ASP A 171 -2.63 7.63 -25.56
C ASP A 171 -3.56 7.96 -24.39
N ALA A 172 -3.02 8.50 -23.29
CA ALA A 172 -3.78 8.69 -22.06
C ALA A 172 -4.58 9.99 -22.07
N LEU A 173 -3.95 11.10 -22.48
CA LEU A 173 -4.61 12.41 -22.45
C LEU A 173 -5.83 12.49 -23.37
N PRO A 174 -5.82 12.04 -24.64
CA PRO A 174 -7.02 12.10 -25.47
C PRO A 174 -8.18 11.29 -24.89
N LEU A 175 -7.88 10.16 -24.24
CA LEU A 175 -8.89 9.34 -23.57
C LEU A 175 -9.57 10.11 -22.44
N ILE A 176 -8.78 10.77 -21.58
CA ILE A 176 -9.32 11.59 -20.49
C ILE A 176 -10.02 12.83 -21.05
N LEU A 177 -9.42 13.52 -22.02
CA LEU A 177 -9.96 14.75 -22.59
C LEU A 177 -11.27 14.54 -23.37
N ASN A 178 -11.46 13.37 -23.97
CA ASN A 178 -12.72 12.96 -24.61
C ASN A 178 -13.76 12.44 -23.60
N SER A 179 -13.40 12.31 -22.32
CA SER A 179 -14.35 11.99 -21.25
C SER A 179 -15.43 13.06 -21.17
N ASN A 180 -16.68 12.63 -21.11
CA ASN A 180 -17.81 13.46 -20.74
C ASN A 180 -18.69 12.69 -19.75
N ILE A 181 -19.71 13.36 -19.23
CA ILE A 181 -20.56 12.78 -18.19
C ILE A 181 -21.47 11.65 -18.69
N ASP A 182 -21.72 11.55 -20.00
CA ASP A 182 -22.50 10.49 -20.66
C ASP A 182 -21.66 9.26 -20.99
N THR A 183 -20.43 9.47 -21.44
CA THR A 183 -19.44 8.44 -21.73
C THR A 183 -18.18 8.70 -20.91
N PRO A 184 -18.23 8.47 -19.58
CA PRO A 184 -17.12 8.80 -18.73
C PRO A 184 -15.92 7.92 -19.00
N LYS A 185 -14.77 8.58 -19.11
CA LYS A 185 -13.46 7.98 -19.19
C LYS A 185 -12.65 8.35 -17.97
N SER A 186 -11.86 7.41 -17.53
CA SER A 186 -11.16 7.44 -16.25
C SER A 186 -9.75 6.86 -16.43
N PRO A 187 -8.82 7.12 -15.50
CA PRO A 187 -7.49 6.51 -15.54
C PRO A 187 -7.55 4.98 -15.75
N TRP A 188 -8.53 4.28 -15.18
CA TRP A 188 -8.73 2.85 -15.37
C TRP A 188 -8.84 2.46 -16.85
N ASP A 189 -9.58 3.19 -17.68
CA ASP A 189 -9.73 2.90 -19.11
C ASP A 189 -8.40 2.98 -19.88
N TYR A 190 -7.46 3.79 -19.39
CA TYR A 190 -6.10 3.85 -19.93
C TYR A 190 -5.30 2.61 -19.48
N TRP A 191 -5.29 2.35 -18.17
CA TRP A 191 -4.48 1.30 -17.53
C TRP A 191 -4.95 -0.13 -17.80
N SER A 192 -6.25 -0.36 -17.99
CA SER A 192 -6.79 -1.68 -18.31
C SER A 192 -6.57 -2.09 -19.77
N GLY A 193 -6.07 -1.16 -20.60
CA GLY A 193 -5.81 -1.38 -22.02
C GLY A 193 -4.39 -1.86 -22.32
N SER A 194 -4.20 -2.35 -23.55
CA SER A 194 -2.86 -2.53 -24.12
C SER A 194 -2.35 -1.18 -24.62
N ARG A 195 -1.21 -0.73 -24.12
CA ARG A 195 -0.62 0.57 -24.46
C ARG A 195 0.84 0.41 -24.85
N ARG A 196 1.32 1.35 -25.64
CA ARG A 196 2.73 1.46 -25.96
C ARG A 196 3.46 2.15 -24.82
N PHE A 197 4.61 1.62 -24.44
CA PHE A 197 5.49 2.23 -23.43
C PHE A 197 6.95 1.96 -23.79
N ALA A 198 7.86 2.79 -23.30
CA ALA A 198 9.29 2.57 -23.44
C ALA A 198 9.79 1.54 -22.43
N ASN A 199 10.37 0.43 -22.91
CA ASN A 199 10.99 -0.58 -22.05
C ASN A 199 12.52 -0.36 -21.99
N TYR A 200 12.96 0.34 -20.94
CA TYR A 200 14.38 0.64 -20.73
C TYR A 200 15.20 -0.51 -20.16
N SER A 201 14.57 -1.54 -19.61
CA SER A 201 15.27 -2.70 -19.06
C SER A 201 15.63 -3.73 -20.13
N LYS A 202 15.13 -3.59 -21.36
CA LYS A 202 15.52 -4.45 -22.48
C LYS A 202 16.97 -4.15 -22.89
N THR A 203 17.88 -5.08 -22.61
CA THR A 203 19.29 -5.01 -23.01
C THR A 203 19.60 -5.99 -24.13
N PRO A 204 20.51 -5.67 -25.09
CA PRO A 204 21.35 -4.46 -25.16
C PRO A 204 20.67 -3.24 -25.80
N THR A 205 19.50 -3.42 -26.41
CA THR A 205 18.78 -2.38 -27.16
C THR A 205 17.42 -2.11 -26.54
N PRO A 206 17.30 -1.06 -25.69
CA PRO A 206 16.02 -0.57 -25.22
C PRO A 206 15.11 -0.24 -26.40
N ASP A 207 13.82 -0.54 -26.30
CA ASP A 207 12.85 -0.27 -27.37
C ASP A 207 11.46 -0.02 -26.78
N TYR A 208 10.52 0.37 -27.62
CA TYR A 208 9.11 0.40 -27.27
C TYR A 208 8.51 -0.99 -27.28
N GLU A 209 7.62 -1.24 -26.33
CA GLU A 209 6.81 -2.45 -26.27
C GLU A 209 5.34 -2.09 -26.14
N THR A 210 4.46 -3.03 -26.50
CA THR A 210 3.01 -2.87 -26.37
C THR A 210 2.45 -4.07 -25.65
N ARG A 211 1.96 -3.85 -24.43
CA ARG A 211 1.38 -4.88 -23.56
C ARG A 211 0.24 -4.27 -22.74
N ALA A 212 -0.58 -5.14 -22.15
CA ALA A 212 -1.55 -4.71 -21.14
C ALA A 212 -0.82 -4.08 -19.95
N LEU A 213 -1.18 -2.85 -19.58
CA LEU A 213 -0.55 -2.18 -18.43
C LEU A 213 -1.05 -2.78 -17.12
N ILE A 214 -2.35 -3.03 -17.01
CA ILE A 214 -3.01 -3.81 -15.96
C ILE A 214 -3.91 -4.85 -16.62
N ASN A 215 -3.89 -6.08 -16.10
CA ASN A 215 -4.77 -7.15 -16.55
C ASN A 215 -5.46 -7.85 -15.37
N ALA A 216 -6.50 -8.64 -15.68
CA ALA A 216 -7.26 -9.39 -14.69
C ALA A 216 -6.50 -10.59 -14.09
N SER A 217 -5.44 -11.08 -14.75
CA SER A 217 -4.67 -12.24 -14.30
C SER A 217 -3.48 -11.83 -13.43
N ASN A 218 -3.50 -12.25 -12.17
CA ASN A 218 -2.37 -12.08 -11.25
C ASN A 218 -1.25 -13.10 -11.45
N ILE A 219 -1.52 -14.16 -12.21
CA ILE A 219 -0.61 -15.27 -12.45
C ILE A 219 -0.51 -15.44 -13.96
N SER A 220 0.38 -14.67 -14.59
CA SER A 220 0.65 -14.75 -16.02
C SER A 220 2.15 -14.96 -16.26
N PRO A 221 2.53 -15.88 -17.16
CA PRO A 221 3.91 -15.99 -17.64
C PRO A 221 4.33 -14.73 -18.43
N THR A 222 3.37 -14.01 -19.01
CA THR A 222 3.54 -12.67 -19.55
C THR A 222 2.82 -11.67 -18.63
N PRO A 223 3.47 -11.19 -17.56
CA PRO A 223 2.85 -10.24 -16.63
C PRO A 223 2.31 -8.99 -17.34
N CYS A 224 1.36 -8.30 -16.74
CA CYS A 224 1.10 -6.93 -17.18
C CYS A 224 2.32 -6.07 -16.84
N TRP A 225 2.59 -5.04 -17.63
CA TRP A 225 3.80 -4.24 -17.46
C TRP A 225 3.89 -3.64 -16.05
N THR A 226 2.76 -3.34 -15.41
CA THR A 226 2.77 -2.84 -14.03
C THR A 226 3.40 -3.78 -13.00
N MET A 227 3.50 -5.07 -13.30
CA MET A 227 4.09 -6.10 -12.44
C MET A 227 5.44 -6.62 -12.98
N ASP A 228 6.04 -5.92 -13.94
CA ASP A 228 7.39 -6.23 -14.43
C ASP A 228 8.45 -5.87 -13.36
N GLU A 229 9.58 -6.59 -13.38
CA GLU A 229 10.64 -6.50 -12.37
C GLU A 229 11.28 -5.10 -12.29
N ASN A 230 11.34 -4.39 -13.43
CA ASN A 230 11.85 -3.02 -13.50
C ASN A 230 11.00 -1.98 -12.75
N ASN A 231 9.74 -2.31 -12.45
CA ASN A 231 8.80 -1.46 -11.72
C ASN A 231 8.82 -1.74 -10.21
N PHE A 232 9.66 -2.66 -9.74
CA PHE A 232 9.75 -3.05 -8.34
C PHE A 232 10.36 -1.92 -7.47
N ILE A 233 9.69 -1.55 -6.38
CA ILE A 233 10.16 -0.50 -5.45
C ILE A 233 10.58 -1.06 -4.10
N ALA A 234 9.80 -1.98 -3.54
CA ALA A 234 10.05 -2.50 -2.20
C ALA A 234 9.55 -3.92 -2.03
N SER A 235 10.25 -4.67 -1.17
CA SER A 235 9.96 -6.05 -0.81
C SER A 235 9.17 -6.17 0.49
N ASN A 236 8.51 -7.32 0.67
CA ASN A 236 7.85 -7.74 1.91
C ASN A 236 6.72 -6.81 2.39
N VAL A 237 6.11 -6.04 1.49
CA VAL A 237 4.99 -5.14 1.81
C VAL A 237 3.68 -5.90 1.73
N VAL A 238 3.02 -6.06 2.87
CA VAL A 238 1.78 -6.84 3.02
C VAL A 238 0.54 -5.99 3.26
N ALA A 239 0.68 -4.67 3.32
CA ALA A 239 -0.45 -3.77 3.20
C ALA A 239 0.02 -2.40 2.69
N MET A 240 -0.82 -1.76 1.90
CA MET A 240 -0.74 -0.36 1.48
C MET A 240 -2.13 0.23 1.65
N ASN A 241 -2.29 1.18 2.58
CA ASN A 241 -3.56 1.85 2.87
C ASN A 241 -3.44 3.33 2.52
N LEU A 242 -4.50 3.91 1.98
CA LEU A 242 -4.57 5.32 1.63
C LEU A 242 -5.75 5.99 2.34
N VAL A 243 -5.49 7.17 2.91
CA VAL A 243 -6.51 8.10 3.40
C VAL A 243 -6.41 9.41 2.66
N PHE A 244 -7.51 9.83 2.07
CA PHE A 244 -7.58 11.06 1.29
C PHE A 244 -8.12 12.18 2.17
N TRP A 245 -7.29 13.18 2.46
CA TRP A 245 -7.69 14.35 3.23
C TRP A 245 -8.15 15.45 2.29
N ALA A 246 -9.42 15.81 2.37
CA ALA A 246 -10.07 16.70 1.42
C ALA A 246 -10.77 17.89 2.10
N THR A 247 -10.82 19.03 1.44
CA THR A 247 -11.68 20.14 1.86
C THR A 247 -13.11 19.89 1.42
N SER A 248 -14.06 20.21 2.29
CA SER A 248 -15.48 20.07 2.03
C SER A 248 -16.19 21.42 2.14
N PRO A 249 -17.09 21.78 1.21
CA PRO A 249 -17.97 22.93 1.33
C PRO A 249 -19.14 22.67 2.29
N LEU A 250 -19.31 21.43 2.77
CA LEU A 250 -20.42 21.08 3.65
C LEU A 250 -20.08 21.42 5.11
N PRO A 251 -21.05 21.96 5.88
CA PRO A 251 -20.83 22.29 7.28
C PRO A 251 -20.44 21.04 8.07
N ALA A 252 -19.40 21.15 8.90
CA ALA A 252 -19.04 20.10 9.84
C ALA A 252 -20.16 19.99 10.87
N MET A 253 -20.99 18.94 10.79
CA MET A 253 -21.97 18.70 11.85
C MET A 253 -21.22 18.32 13.12
N PRO A 254 -21.51 18.95 14.28
CA PRO A 254 -20.93 18.51 15.55
C PRO A 254 -21.44 17.10 15.84
N ALA A 255 -20.55 16.12 15.71
CA ALA A 255 -20.83 14.77 16.18
C ALA A 255 -21.08 14.85 17.69
N GLY A 256 -22.28 14.46 18.12
CA GLY A 256 -22.58 14.21 19.53
C GLY A 256 -21.55 13.24 20.12
N SER A 257 -21.33 13.34 21.43
CA SER A 257 -20.23 12.72 22.19
C SER A 257 -19.77 11.34 21.69
N ALA A 258 -18.79 11.29 20.80
CA ALA A 258 -17.97 10.11 20.55
C ALA A 258 -16.71 10.46 19.73
N LEU A 259 -15.56 9.97 20.22
CA LEU A 259 -14.27 9.78 19.55
C LEU A 259 -13.32 11.00 19.42
N ARG A 260 -12.22 10.93 20.20
CA ARG A 260 -11.06 11.83 20.06
C ARG A 260 -10.24 11.42 18.83
N ASP A 261 -9.91 12.42 18.03
CA ASP A 261 -8.86 12.34 17.01
C ASP A 261 -7.49 12.23 17.69
N PRO A 262 -6.66 11.22 17.36
CA PRO A 262 -5.31 11.09 17.92
C PRO A 262 -4.41 12.29 17.62
N CYS A 263 -4.75 13.10 16.59
CA CYS A 263 -4.05 14.34 16.23
C CYS A 263 -4.77 15.62 16.64
N SER A 264 -5.94 15.55 17.31
CA SER A 264 -6.70 16.72 17.78
C SER A 264 -7.00 17.82 16.73
N ARG A 265 -7.10 17.45 15.45
CA ARG A 265 -7.35 18.36 14.33
C ARG A 265 -8.81 18.83 14.34
N GLN A 266 -9.01 20.14 14.15
CA GLN A 266 -10.33 20.76 14.22
C GLN A 266 -11.27 20.27 13.10
N PRO A 267 -12.58 20.11 13.37
CA PRO A 267 -13.57 19.58 12.41
C PRO A 267 -13.75 20.39 11.11
N GLN A 268 -13.16 21.59 11.00
CA GLN A 268 -13.47 22.57 9.97
C GLN A 268 -12.44 22.70 8.84
N VAL A 269 -11.36 21.89 8.81
CA VAL A 269 -10.26 22.13 7.84
C VAL A 269 -10.08 21.02 6.80
N LEU A 270 -10.15 19.74 7.18
CA LEU A 270 -9.99 18.59 6.26
C LEU A 270 -10.84 17.39 6.70
N ARG A 271 -11.62 16.82 5.77
CA ARG A 271 -12.40 15.58 5.94
C ARG A 271 -11.63 14.38 5.34
N PRO A 272 -11.49 13.27 6.08
CA PRO A 272 -10.85 12.07 5.56
C PRO A 272 -11.85 11.25 4.73
N VAL A 273 -11.46 10.83 3.53
CA VAL A 273 -12.14 9.80 2.74
C VAL A 273 -11.30 8.52 2.83
N ILE A 274 -11.92 7.45 3.31
CA ILE A 274 -11.23 6.21 3.70
C ILE A 274 -11.74 4.99 2.95
N LEU A 275 -10.84 4.05 2.67
CA LEU A 275 -11.25 2.73 2.17
C LEU A 275 -11.86 1.92 3.32
N ALA A 276 -13.05 1.38 3.07
CA ALA A 276 -13.85 0.57 3.98
C ALA A 276 -13.99 -0.86 3.48
N SER A 277 -14.10 -1.83 4.40
CA SER A 277 -14.37 -3.23 4.06
C SER A 277 -15.42 -3.85 4.97
N LYS A 278 -16.33 -4.64 4.39
CA LYS A 278 -17.25 -5.54 5.09
C LYS A 278 -16.49 -6.78 5.56
N SER A 279 -15.73 -6.65 6.64
CA SER A 279 -15.03 -7.80 7.22
C SER A 279 -14.69 -7.51 8.67
N ASP A 280 -15.01 -8.45 9.57
CA ASP A 280 -14.53 -8.44 10.96
C ASP A 280 -13.01 -8.74 11.05
N ASP A 281 -12.39 -9.08 9.92
CA ASP A 281 -11.07 -9.71 9.83
C ASP A 281 -10.02 -8.80 9.18
N LYS A 282 -9.58 -7.72 9.84
CA LYS A 282 -8.24 -7.21 9.51
C LYS A 282 -7.14 -8.02 10.17
N SER A 283 -6.24 -8.41 9.28
CA SER A 283 -4.85 -8.80 9.45
C SER A 283 -3.87 -7.62 9.57
N ALA A 284 -4.30 -6.36 9.51
CA ALA A 284 -3.42 -5.22 9.76
C ALA A 284 -3.54 -4.80 11.23
N LEU A 285 -2.38 -4.71 11.89
CA LEU A 285 -2.17 -4.39 13.31
C LEU A 285 -3.21 -3.39 13.89
N PRO A 286 -3.62 -3.53 15.16
CA PRO A 286 -4.57 -2.61 15.80
C PRO A 286 -4.13 -1.15 15.62
N ALA A 287 -5.07 -0.20 15.46
CA ALA A 287 -4.80 1.23 15.19
C ALA A 287 -3.72 1.86 16.09
N SER A 288 -3.54 1.33 17.31
CA SER A 288 -2.43 1.61 18.23
C SER A 288 -1.00 1.40 17.67
N LYS A 289 -0.85 0.65 16.57
CA LYS A 289 0.42 0.22 15.96
C LYS A 289 0.62 0.77 14.54
N GLY A 290 -0.22 1.72 14.11
CA GLY A 290 -0.13 2.40 12.80
C GLY A 290 -1.00 1.74 11.72
N GLY A 291 -1.61 2.58 10.88
CA GLY A 291 -2.52 2.18 9.80
C GLY A 291 -3.93 2.78 9.97
N TYR A 292 -4.35 3.59 9.01
CA TYR A 292 -5.71 4.09 8.94
C TYR A 292 -6.50 3.24 7.97
N LEU A 293 -7.26 2.27 8.48
CA LEU A 293 -8.34 1.66 7.71
C LEU A 293 -9.61 1.63 8.54
N ALA A 294 -10.73 1.91 7.89
CA ALA A 294 -12.06 1.77 8.44
C ALA A 294 -12.54 0.33 8.33
N ILE A 295 -12.56 -0.36 9.45
CA ILE A 295 -13.17 -1.68 9.55
C ILE A 295 -14.45 -1.51 10.34
N PHE A 296 -15.51 -2.10 9.84
CA PHE A 296 -16.82 -2.07 10.45
C PHE A 296 -17.15 -3.50 10.82
N SER A 297 -17.57 -3.74 12.06
CA SER A 297 -18.09 -5.05 12.42
C SER A 297 -19.50 -5.20 11.88
N SER A 298 -19.76 -6.24 11.08
CA SER A 298 -21.11 -6.54 10.63
C SER A 298 -21.71 -7.67 11.48
N LYS A 299 -22.07 -7.36 12.73
CA LYS A 299 -23.01 -8.22 13.45
C LYS A 299 -24.42 -7.77 13.15
N GLU A 300 -25.21 -8.64 12.53
CA GLU A 300 -26.68 -8.60 12.64
C GLU A 300 -27.02 -8.83 14.13
N GLY A 301 -27.01 -7.77 14.93
CA GLY A 301 -27.18 -7.91 16.39
C GLY A 301 -26.49 -6.82 17.21
N ASN A 302 -27.06 -5.63 17.15
CA ASN A 302 -27.15 -4.52 18.10
C ASN A 302 -26.23 -4.33 19.36
N THR A 303 -25.06 -4.93 19.55
CA THR A 303 -24.31 -4.70 20.82
C THR A 303 -22.79 -4.53 20.80
N ASP A 304 -22.11 -4.36 19.66
CA ASP A 304 -20.64 -4.08 19.69
C ASP A 304 -20.13 -3.10 18.62
N GLN A 305 -20.95 -2.09 18.32
CA GLN A 305 -20.64 -1.06 17.30
C GLN A 305 -19.93 0.18 17.86
N GLN A 306 -19.73 0.28 19.18
CA GLN A 306 -19.18 1.48 19.86
C GLN A 306 -17.64 1.57 19.85
N THR A 307 -16.92 0.55 19.39
CA THR A 307 -15.46 0.46 19.50
C THR A 307 -14.70 0.79 18.21
N ALA A 308 -15.37 1.11 17.09
CA ALA A 308 -14.71 1.54 15.86
C ALA A 308 -14.28 3.02 15.96
N PRO A 309 -12.97 3.35 15.97
CA PRO A 309 -12.51 4.72 16.13
C PRO A 309 -12.56 5.46 14.79
N LEU A 310 -13.77 5.81 14.32
CA LEU A 310 -13.94 6.70 13.17
C LEU A 310 -15.07 7.70 13.39
N ARG A 311 -14.76 8.98 13.14
CA ARG A 311 -15.66 10.12 13.35
C ARG A 311 -16.99 10.05 12.56
N TYR A 312 -17.10 9.26 11.47
CA TYR A 312 -18.22 9.35 10.50
C TYR A 312 -18.68 8.00 9.88
N ALA A 313 -18.39 6.89 10.54
CA ALA A 313 -18.73 5.54 10.09
C ALA A 313 -20.16 5.13 10.53
N PRO A 314 -21.08 4.73 9.64
CA PRO A 314 -22.35 4.12 10.03
C PRO A 314 -22.15 2.75 10.68
N ALA A 315 -23.12 2.36 11.49
CA ALA A 315 -23.15 1.10 12.22
C ALA A 315 -23.11 -0.17 11.34
N SER A 316 -23.43 -0.05 10.05
CA SER A 316 -23.32 -1.08 9.03
C SER A 316 -22.82 -0.49 7.72
N ILE A 317 -22.00 -1.24 6.95
CA ILE A 317 -21.56 -0.82 5.62
C ILE A 317 -22.69 -1.07 4.65
N ILE A 318 -23.48 -0.04 4.41
CA ILE A 318 -24.34 0.03 3.24
C ILE A 318 -23.46 0.62 2.14
N GLU A 319 -23.15 -0.15 1.10
CA GLU A 319 -22.65 0.43 -0.15
C GLU A 319 -23.62 1.53 -0.53
N PRO A 320 -23.16 2.76 -0.82
CA PRO A 320 -24.06 3.86 -1.12
C PRO A 320 -24.85 3.51 -2.40
N ASN A 321 -26.01 2.88 -2.22
CA ASN A 321 -26.94 2.54 -3.29
C ASN A 321 -28.13 3.51 -3.17
N PRO A 322 -28.06 4.66 -3.86
CA PRO A 322 -29.15 5.62 -3.89
C PRO A 322 -30.30 5.03 -4.70
N THR A 323 -31.14 4.20 -4.10
CA THR A 323 -32.33 3.73 -4.81
C THR A 323 -33.26 4.93 -5.07
N PRO A 324 -33.84 5.04 -6.29
CA PRO A 324 -34.70 6.17 -6.65
C PRO A 324 -35.94 6.32 -5.74
N ASN A 325 -36.42 5.24 -5.13
CA ASN A 325 -37.77 5.14 -4.54
C ASN A 325 -37.90 5.38 -3.02
N GLY A 326 -36.88 5.91 -2.33
CA GLY A 326 -36.96 6.22 -0.89
C GLY A 326 -37.40 7.66 -0.57
N THR A 327 -38.38 7.81 0.32
CA THR A 327 -38.92 9.08 0.84
C THR A 327 -38.00 9.68 1.93
N TRP A 328 -37.26 10.76 1.61
CA TRP A 328 -36.55 11.69 2.53
C TRP A 328 -35.46 11.16 3.51
N PRO A 329 -34.45 12.00 3.85
CA PRO A 329 -33.45 12.58 2.95
C PRO A 329 -32.42 11.51 2.55
N LYS A 330 -32.03 11.50 1.27
CA LYS A 330 -30.96 10.62 0.76
C LYS A 330 -29.64 11.09 1.37
N VAL A 331 -29.21 10.40 2.43
CA VAL A 331 -27.98 10.64 3.19
C VAL A 331 -26.82 10.82 2.22
N GLN A 332 -26.00 11.83 2.46
CA GLN A 332 -24.75 12.05 1.74
C GLN A 332 -23.97 10.71 1.69
N PRO A 333 -23.39 10.28 0.56
CA PRO A 333 -22.50 9.13 0.56
C PRO A 333 -21.47 9.38 1.66
N PHE A 334 -21.31 8.41 2.55
CA PHE A 334 -20.42 8.53 3.68
C PHE A 334 -19.01 8.87 3.21
N ASP A 335 -18.16 9.36 4.12
CA ASP A 335 -16.77 9.69 3.81
C ASP A 335 -15.89 8.42 3.65
N TYR A 336 -16.44 7.37 3.02
CA TYR A 336 -15.74 6.13 2.68
C TYR A 336 -16.08 5.64 1.27
N TYR A 337 -15.24 4.76 0.75
CA TYR A 337 -15.48 3.97 -0.46
C TYR A 337 -15.10 2.52 -0.17
N THR A 338 -15.60 1.57 -0.96
CA THR A 338 -15.39 0.13 -0.72
C THR A 338 -14.71 -0.57 -1.88
N SER A 339 -14.89 -0.06 -3.10
CA SER A 339 -14.51 -0.77 -4.32
C SER A 339 -13.70 0.12 -5.29
N ARG A 340 -14.07 1.40 -5.39
CA ARG A 340 -13.55 2.35 -6.38
C ARG A 340 -13.63 3.75 -5.83
N LEU A 341 -12.67 4.61 -6.16
CA LEU A 341 -12.75 6.04 -5.89
C LEU A 341 -12.23 6.79 -7.10
N ARG A 342 -13.10 7.58 -7.73
CA ARG A 342 -12.72 8.47 -8.84
C ARG A 342 -12.57 9.88 -8.32
N VAL A 343 -11.42 10.50 -8.58
CA VAL A 343 -11.05 11.81 -8.03
C VAL A 343 -10.92 12.84 -9.14
N TYR A 344 -11.71 13.89 -8.99
CA TYR A 344 -11.72 15.10 -9.79
C TYR A 344 -11.13 16.22 -8.94
N SER A 345 -10.96 17.41 -9.51
CA SER A 345 -10.43 18.58 -8.77
C SER A 345 -11.40 19.12 -7.71
N ASP A 346 -12.70 19.04 -7.98
CA ASP A 346 -13.79 19.62 -7.19
C ASP A 346 -14.67 18.59 -6.48
N ARG A 347 -14.54 17.30 -6.84
CA ARG A 347 -15.42 16.23 -6.35
C ARG A 347 -14.76 14.85 -6.36
N MET A 348 -15.32 13.94 -5.58
CA MET A 348 -14.93 12.53 -5.55
C MET A 348 -16.16 11.64 -5.69
N TYR A 349 -16.09 10.62 -6.54
CA TYR A 349 -17.15 9.63 -6.73
C TYR A 349 -16.70 8.29 -6.14
N PRO A 350 -17.20 7.92 -4.95
CA PRO A 350 -17.00 6.59 -4.41
C PRO A 350 -17.84 5.56 -5.16
N ASP A 351 -17.29 4.35 -5.28
CA ASP A 351 -17.92 3.13 -5.79
C ASP A 351 -18.60 3.33 -7.16
N ASN A 352 -19.67 2.58 -7.42
CA ASN A 352 -20.44 2.66 -8.67
C ASN A 352 -21.51 3.78 -8.68
N LEU A 353 -21.28 4.88 -7.97
CA LEU A 353 -22.22 6.00 -8.02
C LEU A 353 -22.32 6.57 -9.45
N PRO A 354 -23.54 6.89 -9.92
CA PRO A 354 -23.76 7.42 -11.26
C PRO A 354 -23.18 8.84 -11.35
N LEU A 355 -22.53 9.19 -12.45
CA LEU A 355 -21.91 10.51 -12.55
C LEU A 355 -22.92 11.66 -12.72
N LYS A 356 -24.15 11.35 -13.14
CA LYS A 356 -25.24 12.32 -13.25
C LYS A 356 -26.16 12.25 -12.04
N PRO A 357 -26.58 13.40 -11.47
CA PRO A 357 -27.65 13.41 -10.48
C PRO A 357 -28.94 12.91 -11.13
N THR A 358 -29.61 11.96 -10.48
CA THR A 358 -30.91 11.43 -10.90
C THR A 358 -32.09 12.21 -10.29
N SER A 359 -31.80 13.18 -9.42
CA SER A 359 -32.78 14.08 -8.79
C SER A 359 -32.10 15.37 -8.30
N ALA A 360 -32.84 16.47 -8.28
CA ALA A 360 -32.36 17.79 -7.85
C ALA A 360 -32.01 17.87 -6.34
N THR A 361 -32.47 16.91 -5.53
CA THR A 361 -32.24 16.88 -4.08
C THR A 361 -31.08 15.96 -3.68
N TRP A 362 -30.31 15.44 -4.64
CA TRP A 362 -29.31 14.42 -4.38
C TRP A 362 -28.01 14.66 -5.19
N LEU A 363 -26.88 14.60 -4.49
CA LEU A 363 -25.55 14.66 -5.08
C LEU A 363 -24.95 13.24 -5.15
N PRO A 364 -24.62 12.72 -6.35
CA PRO A 364 -23.98 11.42 -6.50
C PRO A 364 -22.48 11.40 -6.17
N TYR A 365 -21.98 12.44 -5.50
CA TYR A 365 -20.57 12.62 -5.25
C TYR A 365 -20.33 13.29 -3.91
N LEU A 366 -19.13 13.09 -3.39
CA LEU A 366 -18.57 13.91 -2.33
C LEU A 366 -18.09 15.22 -2.97
N PRO A 367 -18.62 16.40 -2.60
CA PRO A 367 -18.21 17.69 -3.18
C PRO A 367 -16.86 18.13 -2.62
N TYR A 368 -15.88 17.23 -2.60
CA TYR A 368 -14.64 17.37 -1.87
C TYR A 368 -13.47 17.59 -2.83
N SER A 369 -12.59 18.51 -2.47
CA SER A 369 -11.34 18.75 -3.21
C SER A 369 -10.16 18.17 -2.42
N LEU A 370 -9.40 17.28 -3.05
CA LEU A 370 -8.26 16.62 -2.42
C LEU A 370 -7.16 17.64 -2.06
N LYS A 371 -6.64 17.57 -0.83
CA LYS A 371 -5.51 18.41 -0.37
C LYS A 371 -4.29 17.61 0.05
N ALA A 372 -4.49 16.41 0.57
CA ALA A 372 -3.41 15.55 0.99
C ALA A 372 -3.81 14.08 0.94
N VAL A 373 -2.80 13.22 0.86
CA VAL A 373 -2.95 11.78 0.94
C VAL A 373 -2.06 11.30 2.07
N GLU A 374 -2.61 10.50 2.97
CA GLU A 374 -1.84 9.79 3.97
C GLU A 374 -1.70 8.35 3.53
N VAL A 375 -0.45 7.93 3.36
CA VAL A 375 -0.07 6.60 2.88
C VAL A 375 0.49 5.83 4.05
N SER A 376 -0.03 4.63 4.28
CA SER A 376 0.44 3.71 5.31
C SER A 376 0.81 2.37 4.69
N VAL A 377 2.01 1.88 4.99
CA VAL A 377 2.50 0.58 4.53
C VAL A 377 2.82 -0.32 5.70
N THR A 378 2.45 -1.60 5.59
CA THR A 378 2.86 -2.64 6.54
C THR A 378 3.90 -3.53 5.89
N VAL A 379 5.10 -3.57 6.47
CA VAL A 379 6.24 -4.32 5.97
C VAL A 379 6.57 -5.46 6.93
N LEU A 380 6.77 -6.68 6.43
CA LEU A 380 7.23 -7.80 7.23
C LEU A 380 8.75 -7.71 7.45
N THR A 381 9.18 -8.03 8.66
CA THR A 381 10.61 -8.27 8.95
C THR A 381 11.16 -9.43 8.10
N PRO A 382 12.49 -9.50 7.89
CA PRO A 382 13.11 -10.60 7.15
C PRO A 382 12.79 -12.00 7.71
N GLU A 383 12.55 -12.12 9.01
CA GLU A 383 12.13 -13.37 9.65
C GLU A 383 10.69 -13.74 9.27
N GLY A 384 9.75 -12.79 9.40
CA GLY A 384 8.35 -13.01 9.02
C GLY A 384 8.18 -13.34 7.54
N SER A 385 8.96 -12.72 6.65
CA SER A 385 8.91 -13.02 5.22
C SER A 385 9.50 -14.39 4.89
N LYS A 386 10.55 -14.84 5.60
CA LYS A 386 11.08 -16.22 5.48
C LYS A 386 10.05 -17.24 5.95
N GLU A 387 9.41 -17.01 7.09
CA GLU A 387 8.38 -17.92 7.62
C GLU A 387 7.20 -18.03 6.65
N LEU A 388 6.70 -16.89 6.15
CA LEU A 388 5.58 -16.87 5.21
C LEU A 388 5.90 -17.64 3.93
N ARG A 389 7.08 -17.41 3.35
CA ARG A 389 7.53 -18.12 2.14
C ARG A 389 7.76 -19.60 2.39
N GLY A 390 8.27 -19.98 3.56
CA GLY A 390 8.40 -21.37 3.96
C GLY A 390 7.05 -22.09 3.98
N LEU A 391 6.02 -21.46 4.54
CA LEU A 391 4.66 -22.01 4.53
C LEU A 391 4.05 -22.08 3.13
N GLN A 392 4.25 -21.06 2.29
CA GLN A 392 3.79 -21.05 0.90
C GLN A 392 4.43 -22.17 0.07
N MET A 393 5.73 -22.41 0.29
CA MET A 393 6.46 -23.50 -0.35
C MET A 393 5.95 -24.87 0.11
N MET A 394 5.76 -25.07 1.42
CA MET A 394 5.25 -26.34 1.95
C MET A 394 3.83 -26.66 1.49
N ALA A 395 2.98 -25.64 1.36
CA ALA A 395 1.62 -25.80 0.88
C ALA A 395 1.51 -25.87 -0.66
N ASP A 396 2.62 -25.67 -1.37
CA ASP A 396 2.69 -25.46 -2.81
C ASP A 396 1.65 -24.44 -3.32
N ASN A 397 1.33 -23.42 -2.50
CA ASN A 397 0.23 -22.50 -2.73
C ASN A 397 0.67 -21.06 -2.40
N PRO A 398 0.40 -20.07 -3.27
CA PRO A 398 0.64 -18.67 -2.96
C PRO A 398 -0.13 -18.17 -1.73
N LYS A 399 -1.20 -18.89 -1.32
CA LYS A 399 -1.97 -18.65 -0.11
C LYS A 399 -1.61 -19.66 0.99
N VAL A 400 -1.40 -19.16 2.20
CA VAL A 400 -1.30 -19.97 3.43
C VAL A 400 -2.61 -19.93 4.21
N ALA A 401 -2.74 -20.77 5.24
CA ALA A 401 -3.88 -20.71 6.16
C ALA A 401 -4.00 -19.31 6.79
N GLU A 402 -5.23 -18.77 6.82
CA GLU A 402 -5.49 -17.39 7.22
C GLU A 402 -5.01 -17.09 8.64
N ALA A 403 -5.20 -18.01 9.58
CA ALA A 403 -4.72 -17.87 10.95
C ALA A 403 -3.18 -17.73 11.02
N SER A 404 -2.45 -18.52 10.22
CA SER A 404 -0.99 -18.45 10.14
C SER A 404 -0.54 -17.11 9.53
N TYR A 405 -1.19 -16.68 8.45
CA TYR A 405 -0.91 -15.38 7.84
C TYR A 405 -1.13 -14.22 8.84
N LYS A 406 -2.28 -14.19 9.52
CA LYS A 406 -2.61 -13.19 10.54
C LYS A 406 -1.57 -13.18 11.66
N ARG A 407 -1.19 -14.35 12.18
CA ARG A 407 -0.14 -14.46 13.21
C ARG A 407 1.18 -13.87 12.73
N ILE A 408 1.60 -14.17 11.50
CA ILE A 408 2.85 -13.66 10.93
C ILE A 408 2.81 -12.13 10.83
N VAL A 409 1.75 -11.57 10.24
CA VAL A 409 1.62 -10.11 10.12
C VAL A 409 1.57 -9.43 11.49
N TYR A 410 0.90 -10.03 12.48
CA TYR A 410 0.82 -9.49 13.83
C TYR A 410 2.16 -9.51 14.58
N MET A 411 2.94 -10.59 14.45
CA MET A 411 4.22 -10.74 15.14
C MET A 411 5.35 -9.95 14.45
N TYR A 412 5.39 -9.98 13.12
CA TYR A 412 6.53 -9.54 12.32
C TYR A 412 6.25 -8.31 11.46
N GLY A 413 5.01 -7.82 11.42
CA GLY A 413 4.65 -6.61 10.69
C GLY A 413 5.08 -5.34 11.41
N ARG A 414 5.61 -4.39 10.63
CA ARG A 414 5.90 -3.01 11.04
C ARG A 414 5.11 -2.06 10.17
N ASN A 415 4.39 -1.11 10.78
CA ASN A 415 3.65 -0.09 10.06
C ASN A 415 4.45 1.21 9.97
N TYR A 416 4.46 1.79 8.79
CA TYR A 416 5.04 3.10 8.53
C TYR A 416 4.02 3.95 7.80
N THR A 417 3.89 5.21 8.20
CA THR A 417 2.88 6.11 7.63
C THR A 417 3.53 7.45 7.28
N ARG A 418 3.08 8.07 6.18
CA ARG A 418 3.48 9.41 5.76
C ARG A 418 2.28 10.20 5.29
N TYR A 419 2.19 11.44 5.77
CA TYR A 419 1.26 12.43 5.26
C TYR A 419 1.92 13.21 4.12
N ILE A 420 1.29 13.20 2.96
CA ILE A 420 1.80 13.82 1.73
C ILE A 420 0.82 14.91 1.30
N ARG A 421 1.32 16.14 1.15
CA ARG A 421 0.52 17.23 0.59
C ARG A 421 0.44 17.07 -0.91
N VAL A 422 -0.77 17.08 -1.45
CA VAL A 422 -1.00 17.11 -2.90
C VAL A 422 -0.93 18.56 -3.34
N LEU A 423 0.12 18.91 -4.09
CA LEU A 423 0.27 20.22 -4.70
C LEU A 423 -0.42 20.18 -6.07
N SER A 424 -1.72 19.91 -6.08
CA SER A 424 -2.48 20.01 -7.32
C SER A 424 -2.46 21.47 -7.78
N ASN A 425 -1.86 21.72 -8.94
CA ASN A 425 -1.86 23.04 -9.56
C ASN A 425 -3.30 23.54 -9.74
N GLY A 426 -3.67 24.59 -9.00
CA GLY A 426 -4.97 25.26 -9.14
C GLY A 426 -5.47 25.92 -7.85
N GLY A 427 -4.69 26.86 -7.31
CA GLY A 427 -5.02 27.76 -6.22
C GLY A 427 -3.91 28.76 -6.01
#